data_AF-A0A176EWV9-F1
#
_entry.id   AF-A0A176EWV9-F1
#
_cell.length_a   1.000
_cell.length_b   1.000
_cell.length_c   1.000
_cell.angle_alpha   90.00
_cell.angle_beta   90.00
_cell.angle_gamma   90.00
#
_symmetry.space_group_name_H-M   'P 1'
#
loop_
_entity.id
_entity.type
_entity.pdbx_description
1 polymer ?
#
loop_
_entity_poly.entity_id
_entity_poly.type
_entity_poly.pdbx_seq_one_letter_code
_entity_poly.pdbx_strand_id
1 'polypeptide(L)'
;MGGYGAVIFAGALWAKSCLAISAQYSADPDVVPEEERWKAYRERIVRFTRPPLEDTLEPGCTYFVLHGGGKVERPHWSRYPVCPNLHHYIIGKVGHGVGKRLKSAGLINRVTECATGVRPVALRRALAGELEFRRRSSPEVV
;
A
#
# COMPACT_ATOMS: atom_id res chain seq x y z
N MET A 1 -2.52 2.95 -9.26
CA MET A 1 -1.74 2.26 -10.32
C MET A 1 -0.25 2.16 -10.01
N GLY A 2 0.51 3.24 -9.89
CA GLY A 2 1.98 3.14 -9.67
C GLY A 2 2.40 2.31 -8.44
N GLY A 3 1.72 2.51 -7.30
CA GLY A 3 1.97 1.72 -6.09
C GLY A 3 1.67 0.22 -6.25
N TYR A 4 0.63 -0.14 -7.03
CA TYR A 4 0.34 -1.54 -7.35
C TYR A 4 1.49 -2.17 -8.15
N GLY A 5 1.96 -1.46 -9.20
CA GLY A 5 3.13 -1.86 -9.98
C GLY A 5 4.37 -2.08 -9.11
N ALA A 6 4.66 -1.14 -8.20
CA ALA A 6 5.79 -1.25 -7.29
C ALA A 6 5.74 -2.51 -6.42
N VAL A 7 4.55 -2.91 -5.95
CA VAL A 7 4.38 -4.14 -5.16
C VAL A 7 4.59 -5.38 -6.03
N ILE A 8 3.87 -5.50 -7.15
CA ILE A 8 3.89 -6.73 -7.96
C ILE A 8 5.24 -6.98 -8.67
N PHE A 9 6.04 -5.94 -8.90
CA PHE A 9 7.36 -6.06 -9.54
C PHE A 9 8.51 -6.13 -8.54
N ALA A 10 8.27 -5.96 -7.23
CA ALA A 10 9.33 -5.98 -6.23
C ALA A 10 10.17 -7.27 -6.27
N GLY A 11 9.51 -8.43 -6.37
CA GLY A 11 10.20 -9.72 -6.51
C GLY A 11 11.00 -9.84 -7.81
N ALA A 12 10.42 -9.43 -8.95
CA ALA A 12 11.10 -9.47 -10.24
C ALA A 12 12.32 -8.52 -10.31
N LEU A 13 12.33 -7.45 -9.52
CA LEU A 13 13.45 -6.51 -9.40
C LEU A 13 14.42 -6.86 -8.26
N TRP A 14 14.17 -7.95 -7.53
CA TRP A 14 14.99 -8.41 -6.41
C TRP A 14 15.14 -7.29 -5.35
N ALA A 15 14.07 -6.51 -5.18
CA ALA A 15 14.08 -5.34 -4.34
C ALA A 15 14.12 -5.74 -2.86
N LYS A 16 15.04 -5.17 -2.10
CA LYS A 16 15.12 -5.36 -0.64
C LYS A 16 13.95 -4.71 0.11
N SER A 17 13.40 -3.63 -0.46
CA SER A 17 12.23 -2.95 0.09
C SER A 17 11.38 -2.31 -1.00
N CYS A 18 10.10 -2.14 -0.69
CA CYS A 18 9.13 -1.46 -1.55
C CYS A 18 8.36 -0.43 -0.72
N LEU A 19 8.29 0.82 -1.20
CA LEU A 19 7.40 1.84 -0.66
C LEU A 19 6.25 2.07 -1.65
N ALA A 20 5.03 1.82 -1.21
CA ALA A 20 3.83 1.99 -2.02
C ALA A 20 2.83 2.91 -1.30
N ILE A 21 2.38 3.96 -2.00
CA ILE A 21 1.43 4.95 -1.47
C ILE A 21 0.13 4.83 -2.27
N SER A 22 -0.99 4.67 -1.56
CA SER A 22 -2.34 4.49 -2.10
C SER A 22 -2.38 3.40 -3.18
N ALA A 23 -1.70 2.28 -2.88
CA ALA A 23 -1.50 1.17 -3.80
C ALA A 23 -2.73 0.28 -3.87
N GLN A 24 -3.42 0.32 -5.01
CA GLN A 24 -4.55 -0.57 -5.27
C GLN A 24 -4.16 -2.04 -5.07
N TYR A 25 -5.13 -2.86 -4.66
CA TYR A 25 -4.95 -4.30 -4.48
C TYR A 25 -4.99 -5.06 -5.81
N SER A 26 -5.95 -4.73 -6.68
CA SER A 26 -6.06 -5.29 -8.03
C SER A 26 -6.82 -4.31 -8.93
N ALA A 27 -6.61 -4.41 -10.24
CA ALA A 27 -7.41 -3.75 -11.25
C ALA A 27 -8.53 -4.64 -11.80
N ASP A 28 -8.52 -5.93 -11.44
CA ASP A 28 -9.48 -6.93 -11.89
C ASP A 28 -10.87 -6.68 -11.23
N PRO A 29 -11.95 -6.49 -12.03
CA PRO A 29 -13.30 -6.28 -11.50
C PRO A 29 -13.83 -7.46 -10.68
N ASP A 30 -13.37 -8.68 -10.96
CA ASP A 30 -13.82 -9.86 -10.22
C ASP A 30 -13.19 -9.90 -8.81
N VAL A 31 -12.07 -9.20 -8.62
CA VAL A 31 -11.36 -9.10 -7.34
C VAL A 31 -11.78 -7.86 -6.54
N VAL A 32 -11.93 -6.72 -7.20
CA VAL A 32 -12.34 -5.44 -6.58
C VAL A 32 -13.47 -4.79 -7.40
N PRO A 33 -14.70 -5.34 -7.34
CA PRO A 33 -15.84 -4.83 -8.11
C PRO A 33 -16.29 -3.42 -7.69
N GLU A 34 -15.96 -2.99 -6.47
CA GLU A 34 -16.33 -1.68 -5.95
C GLU A 34 -15.52 -0.53 -6.58
N GLU A 35 -14.47 -0.85 -7.34
CA GLU A 35 -13.58 0.13 -7.95
C GLU A 35 -14.06 0.52 -9.35
N GLU A 36 -14.67 1.70 -9.47
CA GLU A 36 -15.24 2.17 -10.73
C GLU A 36 -14.50 3.37 -11.35
N ARG A 37 -13.49 3.95 -10.67
CA ARG A 37 -12.81 5.20 -11.08
C ARG A 37 -12.13 5.12 -12.46
N TRP A 38 -11.74 3.94 -12.89
CA TRP A 38 -11.08 3.68 -14.19
C TRP A 38 -11.77 2.57 -14.99
N LYS A 39 -13.07 2.38 -14.77
CA LYS A 39 -13.90 1.40 -15.47
C LYS A 39 -13.68 1.41 -16.99
N ALA A 40 -13.69 2.59 -17.62
CA ALA A 40 -13.50 2.73 -19.06
C ALA A 40 -12.15 2.21 -19.59
N TYR A 41 -11.10 2.20 -18.76
CA TYR A 41 -9.81 1.59 -19.10
C TYR A 41 -9.82 0.09 -18.80
N ARG A 42 -10.43 -0.30 -17.69
CA ARG A 42 -10.55 -1.69 -17.23
C ARG A 42 -11.32 -2.55 -18.23
N GLU A 43 -12.41 -2.04 -18.79
CA GLU A 43 -13.26 -2.75 -19.78
C GLU A 43 -12.53 -3.07 -21.09
N ARG A 44 -11.39 -2.40 -21.36
CA ARG A 44 -10.56 -2.68 -22.54
C ARG A 44 -9.56 -3.82 -22.30
N ILE A 45 -9.44 -4.30 -21.06
CA ILE A 45 -8.54 -5.41 -20.72
C ILE A 45 -9.28 -6.71 -21.02
N VAL A 46 -8.82 -7.43 -22.05
CA VAL A 46 -9.40 -8.72 -22.47
C VAL A 46 -9.21 -9.80 -21.41
N ARG A 47 -8.07 -9.77 -20.71
CA ARG A 47 -7.74 -10.75 -19.66
C ARG A 47 -6.85 -10.13 -18.61
N PHE A 48 -7.23 -10.28 -17.34
CA PHE A 48 -6.37 -10.01 -16.20
C PHE A 48 -5.45 -11.21 -15.97
N THR A 49 -4.15 -11.00 -16.06
CA THR A 49 -3.13 -12.07 -16.02
C THR A 49 -2.27 -12.02 -14.76
N ARG A 50 -2.47 -11.03 -13.90
CA ARG A 50 -1.70 -10.90 -12.66
C ARG A 50 -2.44 -11.63 -11.54
N PRO A 51 -1.72 -12.43 -10.74
CA PRO A 51 -2.32 -13.09 -9.59
C PRO A 51 -2.74 -12.05 -8.54
N PRO A 52 -3.56 -12.44 -7.56
CA PRO A 52 -3.84 -11.65 -6.36
C PRO A 52 -2.55 -11.08 -5.76
N LEU A 53 -2.61 -9.85 -5.22
CA LEU A 53 -1.42 -9.17 -4.72
C LEU A 53 -0.72 -9.96 -3.59
N GLU A 54 -1.49 -10.67 -2.77
CA GLU A 54 -0.94 -11.53 -1.71
C GLU A 54 0.00 -12.61 -2.23
N ASP A 55 -0.24 -13.14 -3.43
CA ASP A 55 0.60 -14.15 -4.08
C ASP A 55 1.86 -13.54 -4.72
N THR A 56 1.96 -12.21 -4.78
CA THR A 56 3.11 -11.49 -5.35
C THR A 56 4.11 -11.01 -4.30
N LEU A 57 3.77 -11.13 -3.01
CA LEU A 57 4.61 -10.65 -1.92
C LEU A 57 5.83 -11.57 -1.73
N GLU A 58 6.95 -11.15 -2.30
CA GLU A 58 8.25 -11.83 -2.14
C GLU A 58 8.75 -11.81 -0.67
N PRO A 59 9.03 -12.97 -0.04
CA PRO A 59 9.58 -13.06 1.31
C PRO A 59 10.86 -12.25 1.54
N GLY A 60 11.74 -12.15 0.53
CA GLY A 60 12.98 -11.38 0.60
C GLY A 60 12.81 -9.85 0.57
N CYS A 61 11.60 -9.34 0.36
CA CYS A 61 11.30 -7.92 0.27
C CYS A 61 10.51 -7.43 1.50
N THR A 62 10.90 -6.27 2.04
CA THR A 62 10.10 -5.57 3.08
C THR A 62 9.21 -4.52 2.44
N TYR A 63 7.90 -4.65 2.62
CA TYR A 63 6.90 -3.75 2.03
C TYR A 63 6.44 -2.70 3.05
N PHE A 64 6.40 -1.45 2.60
CA PHE A 64 5.81 -0.32 3.30
C PHE A 64 4.65 0.21 2.49
N VAL A 65 3.43 -0.02 2.96
CA VAL A 65 2.22 0.36 2.23
C VAL A 65 1.46 1.39 3.05
N LEU A 66 1.22 2.58 2.47
CA LEU A 66 0.50 3.66 3.12
C LEU A 66 -0.79 3.96 2.35
N HIS A 67 -1.93 3.82 3.01
CA HIS A 67 -3.26 4.09 2.45
C HIS A 67 -3.98 5.17 3.23
N GLY A 68 -4.96 5.83 2.59
CA GLY A 68 -5.91 6.66 3.32
C GLY A 68 -7.07 5.84 3.86
N GLY A 69 -7.69 6.32 4.95
CA GLY A 69 -8.87 5.69 5.55
C GLY A 69 -10.20 5.93 4.82
N GLY A 70 -10.20 6.64 3.69
CA GLY A 70 -11.41 6.98 2.93
C GLY A 70 -12.17 5.76 2.39
N LYS A 71 -13.50 5.90 2.23
CA LYS A 71 -14.40 4.81 1.75
C LYS A 71 -13.97 4.24 0.39
N VAL A 72 -13.52 5.11 -0.52
CA VAL A 72 -13.07 4.71 -1.87
C VAL A 72 -11.76 3.90 -1.84
N GLU A 73 -10.94 4.07 -0.80
CA GLU A 73 -9.68 3.32 -0.68
C GLU A 73 -9.89 1.97 0.03
N ARG A 74 -10.98 1.83 0.80
CA ARG A 74 -11.27 0.65 1.62
C ARG A 74 -11.33 -0.66 0.83
N PRO A 75 -11.99 -0.74 -0.33
CA PRO A 75 -11.99 -1.97 -1.11
C PRO A 75 -10.58 -2.50 -1.39
N HIS A 76 -9.63 -1.61 -1.67
CA HIS A 76 -8.25 -2.01 -1.88
C HIS A 76 -7.51 -2.33 -0.58
N TRP A 77 -7.41 -1.38 0.36
CA TRP A 77 -6.54 -1.60 1.52
C TRP A 77 -7.05 -2.71 2.45
N SER A 78 -8.35 -3.00 2.48
CA SER A 78 -8.88 -4.05 3.35
C SER A 78 -8.51 -5.46 2.90
N ARG A 79 -8.23 -5.65 1.61
CA ARG A 79 -7.84 -6.93 0.99
C ARG A 79 -6.36 -7.25 1.13
N TYR A 80 -5.51 -6.27 1.46
CA TYR A 80 -4.10 -6.55 1.73
C TYR A 80 -3.95 -7.56 2.89
N PRO A 81 -3.08 -8.57 2.74
CA PRO A 81 -2.85 -9.55 3.79
C PRO A 81 -2.19 -8.89 4.99
N VAL A 82 -2.18 -9.59 6.12
CA VAL A 82 -1.28 -9.26 7.23
C VAL A 82 -0.19 -10.33 7.26
N CYS A 83 1.05 -9.91 7.01
CA CYS A 83 2.22 -10.78 7.06
C CYS A 83 3.44 -10.05 7.66
N PRO A 84 4.46 -10.79 8.13
CA PRO A 84 5.59 -10.20 8.85
C PRO A 84 6.39 -9.16 8.06
N ASN A 85 6.52 -9.34 6.75
CA ASN A 85 7.27 -8.45 5.86
C ASN A 85 6.43 -7.29 5.28
N LEU A 86 5.18 -7.10 5.72
CA LEU A 86 4.30 -6.01 5.28
C LEU A 86 3.98 -5.04 6.42
N HIS A 87 4.52 -3.83 6.31
CA HIS A 87 4.23 -2.70 7.18
C HIS A 87 3.16 -1.81 6.54
N HIS A 88 1.90 -2.14 6.81
CA HIS A 88 0.76 -1.46 6.21
C HIS A 88 0.12 -0.46 7.20
N TYR A 89 0.08 0.80 6.80
CA TYR A 89 -0.45 1.92 7.57
C TYR A 89 -1.65 2.55 6.88
N ILE A 90 -2.70 2.82 7.66
CA ILE A 90 -3.88 3.59 7.25
C ILE A 90 -3.78 4.97 7.88
N ILE A 91 -3.48 5.98 7.07
CA ILE A 91 -3.34 7.37 7.48
C ILE A 91 -4.73 7.96 7.72
N GLY A 92 -4.91 8.58 8.88
CA GLY A 92 -6.14 9.21 9.33
C GLY A 92 -6.45 10.47 8.54
N LYS A 93 -7.74 10.82 8.48
CA LYS A 93 -8.27 12.08 7.91
C LYS A 93 -7.81 12.34 6.46
N VAL A 94 -7.48 11.29 5.69
CA VAL A 94 -7.10 11.38 4.28
C VAL A 94 -7.70 10.23 3.46
N GLY A 95 -8.14 10.54 2.25
CA GLY A 95 -8.51 9.55 1.23
C GLY A 95 -7.29 9.17 0.38
N HIS A 96 -7.46 9.15 -0.95
CA HIS A 96 -6.38 8.78 -1.87
C HIS A 96 -5.12 9.67 -1.80
N GLY A 97 -5.27 10.93 -1.35
CA GLY A 97 -4.22 11.96 -1.32
C GLY A 97 -3.10 11.79 -0.28
N VAL A 98 -2.74 10.56 0.10
CA VAL A 98 -1.72 10.28 1.13
C VAL A 98 -0.37 10.91 0.78
N GLY A 99 0.06 10.82 -0.48
CA GLY A 99 1.32 11.43 -0.93
C GLY A 99 1.33 12.96 -0.74
N LYS A 100 0.20 13.63 -1.03
CA LYS A 100 0.04 15.08 -0.78
C LYS A 100 0.08 15.39 0.71
N ARG A 101 -0.56 14.57 1.55
CA ARG A 101 -0.53 14.71 3.01
C ARG A 101 0.89 14.59 3.57
N LEU A 102 1.65 13.58 3.14
CA LEU A 102 3.05 13.40 3.52
C LEU A 102 3.92 14.58 3.11
N LYS A 103 3.75 15.09 1.87
CA LYS A 103 4.46 16.28 1.40
C LYS A 103 4.13 17.52 2.25
N SER A 104 2.85 17.76 2.52
CA SER A 104 2.42 18.90 3.35
C SER A 104 2.92 18.85 4.79
N ALA A 105 3.18 17.65 5.31
CA ALA A 105 3.73 17.44 6.64
C ALA A 105 5.27 17.38 6.66
N GLY A 106 5.95 17.64 5.54
CA GLY A 106 7.42 17.53 5.47
C GLY A 106 7.97 16.10 5.59
N LEU A 107 7.11 15.07 5.52
CA LEU A 107 7.47 13.68 5.83
C LEU A 107 7.92 12.86 4.62
N ILE A 108 7.69 13.32 3.38
CA ILE A 108 7.88 12.49 2.18
C ILE A 108 9.30 11.92 2.07
N ASN A 109 10.32 12.74 2.34
CA ASN A 109 11.72 12.32 2.28
C ASN A 109 12.03 11.36 3.41
N ARG A 110 11.61 11.68 4.65
CA ARG A 110 11.87 10.85 5.81
C ARG A 110 11.23 9.47 5.72
N VAL A 111 9.98 9.38 5.23
CA VAL A 111 9.29 8.11 4.98
C VAL A 111 10.02 7.30 3.92
N THR A 112 10.44 7.95 2.83
CA THR A 112 11.20 7.30 1.76
C THR A 112 12.51 6.74 2.28
N GLU A 113 13.32 7.53 2.98
CA GLU A 113 14.59 7.09 3.59
C GLU A 113 14.40 5.96 4.60
N CYS A 114 13.32 5.97 5.38
CA CYS A 114 13.06 4.90 6.33
C CYS A 114 12.67 3.61 5.60
N ALA A 115 11.87 3.70 4.52
CA ALA A 115 11.47 2.55 3.74
C ALA A 115 12.65 1.93 2.98
N THR A 116 13.42 2.74 2.25
CA THR A 116 14.58 2.27 1.47
C THR A 116 15.69 1.72 2.36
N GLY A 117 15.86 2.28 3.56
CA GLY A 117 16.79 1.78 4.58
C GLY A 117 16.25 0.59 5.40
N VAL A 118 15.05 0.08 5.11
CA VAL A 118 14.41 -1.03 5.84
C VAL A 118 14.32 -0.76 7.35
N ARG A 119 13.84 0.44 7.72
CA ARG A 119 13.74 0.91 9.12
C ARG A 119 12.28 1.04 9.56
N PRO A 120 11.54 -0.07 9.79
CA PRO A 120 10.11 -0.02 10.06
C PRO A 120 9.75 0.71 11.36
N VAL A 121 10.57 0.57 12.40
CA VAL A 121 10.36 1.27 13.67
C VAL A 121 10.56 2.78 13.49
N ALA A 122 11.58 3.20 12.74
CA ALA A 122 11.85 4.60 12.47
C ALA A 122 10.75 5.23 11.60
N LEU A 123 10.26 4.51 10.58
CA LEU A 123 9.13 4.96 9.77
C LEU A 123 7.88 5.16 10.62
N ARG A 124 7.53 4.19 11.47
CA ARG A 124 6.39 4.29 12.38
C ARG A 124 6.50 5.50 13.31
N ARG A 125 7.69 5.74 13.88
CA ARG A 125 7.94 6.91 14.74
C ARG A 125 7.82 8.23 13.98
N ALA A 126 8.32 8.29 12.75
CA ALA A 126 8.19 9.48 11.90
C ALA A 126 6.72 9.80 11.60
N LEU A 127 5.88 8.78 11.35
CA LEU A 127 4.44 8.99 11.18
C LEU A 127 3.79 9.46 12.49
N ALA A 128 4.11 8.83 13.62
CA ALA A 128 3.48 9.13 14.91
C ALA A 128 3.76 10.54 15.44
N GLY A 129 4.87 11.16 15.03
CA GLY A 129 5.18 12.54 15.41
C GLY A 129 4.26 13.59 14.79
N GLU A 130 3.66 13.30 13.63
CA GLU A 130 3.02 14.32 12.79
C GLU A 130 1.60 13.95 12.31
N LEU A 131 1.27 12.65 12.26
CA LEU A 131 0.07 12.13 11.64
C LEU A 131 -0.65 11.13 12.54
N GLU A 132 -1.98 11.21 12.54
CA GLU A 132 -2.84 10.12 12.99
C GLU A 132 -2.76 8.96 12.00
N PHE A 133 -2.55 7.74 12.49
CA PHE A 133 -2.60 6.54 11.65
C PHE A 133 -2.95 5.30 12.47
N ARG A 134 -3.35 4.24 11.77
CA ARG A 134 -3.50 2.89 12.31
C ARG A 134 -2.61 1.93 11.52
N ARG A 135 -1.88 1.05 12.21
CA ARG A 135 -1.20 -0.08 11.55
C ARG A 135 -2.20 -1.22 11.32
N ARG A 136 -2.19 -1.83 10.14
CA ARG A 136 -2.84 -3.12 9.91
C ARG A 136 -1.98 -4.18 10.59
N SER A 137 -2.54 -4.81 11.61
CA SER A 137 -2.03 -5.99 12.27
C SER A 137 -3.13 -7.05 12.26
N SER A 138 -2.76 -8.31 12.48
CA SER A 138 -3.73 -9.35 12.76
C SER A 138 -4.48 -8.94 14.02
N PRO A 139 -5.77 -9.30 14.17
CA PRO A 139 -6.36 -9.28 15.50
C PRO A 139 -5.41 -10.07 16.41
N GLU A 140 -4.95 -9.45 17.50
CA GLU A 140 -4.27 -10.20 18.54
C GLU A 140 -5.21 -11.34 18.91
N VAL A 141 -4.73 -12.58 18.78
CA VAL A 141 -5.40 -13.72 19.38
C VAL A 141 -5.28 -13.48 20.88
N VAL A 142 -6.37 -13.02 21.48
CA VAL A 142 -6.55 -12.96 22.94
C VAL A 142 -6.69 -14.39 23.46
#